data_AF-A0A4T0X5V9-F1
#
_entry.id   AF-A0A4T0X5V9-F1
#
_cell.length_a   1.000
_cell.length_b   1.000
_cell.length_c   1.000
_cell.angle_alpha   90.00
_cell.angle_beta   90.00
_cell.angle_gamma   90.00
#
_symmetry.space_group_name_H-M   'P 1'
#
loop_
_entity.id
_entity.type
_entity.pdbx_description
1 polymer ?
#
loop_
_entity_poly.entity_id
_entity_poly.type
_entity_poly.pdbx_seq_one_letter_code
_entity_poly.pdbx_strand_id
1 'polypeptide(L)'
;MMLSRQYLQTVLKATSRRCFSSFSKLSIDQNKHSNIHATINHLDQSKDLSEVNELLNHHSERLQKLSTDQVEKEYMNIYNLALKLAKLLENTPDVSEEFKKEVLNSLIEKFTRYNYAVATLAFKKLLEDKRNLSLDAVNEIIQHNPGRVNPTWNLYNSLKPEQSHDQIMLTTMKKLLKGDPVEIKENLNKVDIVKLTQILEIYGNISQKDLIDEQTYLELLKNVFSLHCGAVVTWMVLPSSVVEKVIEAGDDFKLENADYLFLYEASINNGYSLSGNSLLRSFMPISRLQLSSLNESENIKILKEKLGFEPLELAPLPDVVDEIREQIQELELDDNIEVKLNLIKSAGFHSKDLATAIKYFQLYQTKIPDGTLQQNDLKSTMSLVFVYDGIYKDESKMNDVAEALVPQTPLPYANNIAGLMLSYAWFGDGERAIETYNKALNLFLEPMSGNEVNRGQLTQSLIIATLLEKDVGLARMIKERNTENKTIDETYEIKLSSIFKEYGDIVEQCKDNETLFREKMKKIILRTLMEYAP
;
A
#
# COMPACT_ATOMS: atom_id res chain seq x y z
N MET A 1 -15.21 60.19 -4.86
CA MET A 1 -15.74 59.22 -3.88
C MET A 1 -14.53 58.48 -3.29
N MET A 2 -13.83 58.89 -2.22
CA MET A 2 -14.23 59.51 -0.94
C MET A 2 -15.29 58.74 -0.14
N LEU A 3 -15.29 57.41 -0.23
CA LEU A 3 -16.07 56.54 0.66
C LEU A 3 -15.32 55.23 0.97
N SER A 4 -14.11 55.31 1.54
CA SER A 4 -13.44 54.12 2.11
C SER A 4 -12.74 54.34 3.45
N ARG A 5 -12.87 55.51 4.09
CA ARG A 5 -12.30 55.78 5.42
C ARG A 5 -13.30 56.03 6.55
N GLN A 6 -14.58 56.25 6.27
CA GLN A 6 -15.61 56.45 7.32
C GLN A 6 -16.36 55.18 7.73
N TYR A 7 -16.31 54.10 6.95
CA TYR A 7 -16.95 52.82 7.34
C TYR A 7 -16.08 52.01 8.33
N LEU A 8 -14.74 52.16 8.24
CA LEU A 8 -13.78 51.50 9.14
C LEU A 8 -13.67 52.15 10.53
N GLN A 9 -14.22 53.36 10.74
CA GLN A 9 -14.20 54.02 12.05
C GLN A 9 -15.49 53.84 12.86
N THR A 10 -16.55 53.30 12.27
CA THR A 10 -17.85 53.13 12.96
C THR A 10 -18.08 51.70 13.46
N VAL A 11 -17.35 50.70 12.94
CA VAL A 11 -17.38 49.31 13.44
C VAL A 11 -16.37 49.08 14.58
N LEU A 12 -15.44 50.02 14.82
CA LEU A 12 -14.42 49.94 15.88
C LEU A 12 -14.76 50.72 17.16
N LYS A 13 -16.01 51.18 17.35
CA LYS A 13 -16.41 52.02 18.51
C LYS A 13 -17.67 51.61 19.27
N ALA A 14 -18.22 50.42 19.04
CA ALA A 14 -19.43 49.98 19.74
C ALA A 14 -19.41 48.51 20.20
N THR A 15 -18.36 48.11 20.92
CA THR A 15 -18.39 46.97 21.86
C THR A 15 -17.24 47.07 22.87
N SER A 16 -17.04 48.27 23.43
CA SER A 16 -16.26 48.46 24.66
C SER A 16 -17.20 48.56 25.87
N ARG A 17 -17.92 47.48 26.15
CA ARG A 17 -18.34 47.21 27.54
C ARG A 17 -17.39 46.16 28.08
N ARG A 18 -16.25 46.66 28.55
CA ARG A 18 -15.40 45.94 29.50
C ARG A 18 -16.24 45.71 30.76
N CYS A 19 -16.93 44.58 30.83
CA CYS A 19 -17.10 43.92 32.11
C CYS A 19 -15.73 43.34 32.44
N PHE A 20 -14.89 44.14 33.12
CA PHE A 20 -13.88 43.59 34.00
C PHE A 20 -14.64 42.84 35.10
N SER A 21 -14.95 41.56 34.87
CA SER A 21 -15.04 40.64 36.00
C SER A 21 -13.60 40.39 36.41
N SER A 22 -13.22 41.02 37.51
CA SER A 22 -12.04 40.70 38.29
C SER A 22 -12.04 39.20 38.62
N PHE A 23 -11.48 38.36 37.76
CA PHE A 23 -10.93 37.09 38.18
C PHE A 23 -9.65 37.45 38.93
N SER A 24 -9.75 37.49 40.27
CA SER A 24 -8.58 37.31 41.10
C SER A 24 -7.88 36.04 40.63
N LYS A 25 -6.68 36.16 40.07
CA LYS A 25 -5.74 35.04 40.10
C LYS A 25 -5.52 34.74 41.58
N LEU A 26 -6.26 33.77 42.12
CA LEU A 26 -5.90 33.15 43.38
C LEU A 26 -4.52 32.54 43.13
N SER A 27 -3.50 33.12 43.77
CA SER A 27 -2.15 32.58 43.68
C SER A 27 -2.15 31.29 44.50
N ILE A 28 -2.19 30.14 43.84
CA ILE A 28 -1.96 28.85 44.51
C ILE A 28 -0.70 28.99 45.37
N ASP A 29 -0.82 28.71 46.65
CA ASP A 29 0.30 28.71 47.59
C ASP A 29 1.25 27.56 47.20
N GLN A 30 2.23 27.87 46.34
CA GLN A 30 3.16 26.90 45.76
C GLN A 30 3.93 26.11 46.82
N ASN A 31 4.06 26.65 48.05
CA ASN A 31 4.71 25.96 49.15
C ASN A 31 3.83 24.83 49.71
N LYS A 32 2.51 25.04 49.80
CA LYS A 32 1.55 24.03 50.29
C LYS A 32 1.20 22.97 49.25
N HIS A 33 1.35 23.30 47.97
CA HIS A 33 0.98 22.42 46.84
C HIS A 33 2.18 22.02 45.98
N SER A 34 3.40 22.07 46.54
CA SER A 34 4.66 21.80 45.84
C SER A 34 4.74 20.42 45.16
N ASN A 35 3.99 19.44 45.66
CA ASN A 35 3.81 18.13 45.04
C ASN A 35 2.41 17.55 45.37
N ILE A 36 2.06 16.45 44.70
CA ILE A 36 0.75 15.81 44.86
C ILE A 36 0.53 15.35 46.30
N HIS A 37 1.55 14.78 46.94
CA HIS A 37 1.46 14.33 48.33
C HIS A 37 1.15 15.48 49.31
N ALA A 38 1.80 16.63 49.15
CA ALA A 38 1.52 17.82 49.95
C ALA A 38 0.08 18.32 49.75
N THR A 39 -0.44 18.23 48.52
CA THR A 39 -1.82 18.58 48.20
C THR A 39 -2.83 17.62 48.83
N ILE A 40 -2.56 16.31 48.82
CA ILE A 40 -3.39 15.31 49.50
C ILE A 40 -3.48 15.65 51.01
N ASN A 41 -2.34 15.91 51.64
CA ASN A 41 -2.28 16.26 53.07
C ASN A 41 -3.04 17.56 53.38
N HIS A 42 -3.00 18.55 52.48
CA HIS A 42 -3.77 19.77 52.64
C HIS A 42 -5.29 19.54 52.53
N LEU A 43 -5.73 18.79 51.52
CA LEU A 43 -7.13 18.41 51.33
C LEU A 43 -7.68 17.56 52.49
N ASP A 44 -6.84 16.77 53.15
CA ASP A 44 -7.19 16.05 54.38
C ASP A 44 -7.54 16.99 55.55
N GLN A 45 -6.86 18.13 55.63
CA GLN A 45 -7.02 19.10 56.73
C GLN A 45 -8.12 20.13 56.47
N SER A 46 -8.15 20.74 55.29
CA SER A 46 -9.08 21.83 54.98
C SER A 46 -10.46 21.34 54.58
N LYS A 47 -10.54 20.17 53.91
CA LYS A 47 -11.74 19.68 53.19
C LYS A 47 -12.32 20.71 52.20
N ASP A 48 -11.54 21.71 51.83
CA ASP A 48 -11.95 22.78 50.92
C ASP A 48 -11.80 22.30 49.47
N LEU A 49 -12.85 22.48 48.68
CA LEU A 49 -12.92 22.08 47.27
C LEU A 49 -12.86 23.28 46.32
N SER A 50 -12.85 24.52 46.83
CA SER A 50 -12.98 25.74 46.02
C SER A 50 -11.88 25.92 44.96
N GLU A 51 -10.65 25.45 45.22
CA GLU A 51 -9.49 25.61 44.33
C GLU A 51 -9.12 24.31 43.58
N VAL A 52 -9.95 23.24 43.65
CA VAL A 52 -9.56 21.91 43.16
C VAL A 52 -9.18 21.91 41.68
N ASN A 53 -9.94 22.58 40.82
CA ASN A 53 -9.62 22.61 39.39
C ASN A 53 -8.31 23.34 39.10
N GLU A 54 -7.99 24.40 39.85
CA GLU A 54 -6.70 25.09 39.75
C GLU A 54 -5.54 24.19 40.21
N LEU A 55 -5.75 23.42 41.28
CA LEU A 55 -4.78 22.44 41.77
C LEU A 55 -4.54 21.30 40.77
N LEU A 56 -5.60 20.77 40.15
CA LEU A 56 -5.48 19.73 39.13
C LEU A 56 -4.70 20.25 37.90
N ASN A 57 -4.96 21.48 37.47
CA ASN A 57 -4.20 22.15 36.41
C ASN A 57 -2.73 22.31 36.79
N HIS A 58 -2.45 22.82 37.99
CA HIS A 58 -1.09 23.00 38.50
C HIS A 58 -0.29 21.70 38.48
N HIS A 59 -0.87 20.60 38.97
CA HIS A 59 -0.19 19.30 38.97
C HIS A 59 -0.04 18.71 37.58
N SER A 60 -1.02 18.87 36.70
CA SER A 60 -0.90 18.46 35.30
C SER A 60 0.28 19.15 34.61
N GLU A 61 0.39 20.47 34.73
CA GLU A 61 1.50 21.26 34.18
C GLU A 61 2.86 20.88 34.80
N ARG A 62 2.89 20.59 36.11
CA ARG A 62 4.11 20.13 36.79
C ARG A 62 4.56 18.78 36.22
N LEU A 63 3.65 17.81 36.14
CA LEU A 63 3.96 16.46 35.64
C LEU A 63 4.44 16.47 34.18
N GLN A 64 3.96 17.41 33.35
CA GLN A 64 4.45 17.58 31.97
C GLN A 64 5.93 17.95 31.87
N LYS A 65 6.49 18.56 32.92
CA LYS A 65 7.89 19.05 32.95
C LYS A 65 8.85 18.03 33.56
N LEU A 66 8.34 16.92 34.10
CA LEU A 66 9.14 15.87 34.73
C LEU A 66 9.65 14.85 33.72
N SER A 67 10.76 14.18 34.03
CA SER A 67 11.22 13.02 33.28
C SER A 67 10.35 11.79 33.54
N THR A 68 10.41 10.78 32.66
CA THR A 68 9.65 9.53 32.80
C THR A 68 9.84 8.87 34.17
N ASP A 69 11.09 8.72 34.63
CA ASP A 69 11.41 8.13 35.95
C ASP A 69 10.84 8.95 37.12
N GLN A 70 10.74 10.28 36.96
CA GLN A 70 10.15 11.15 37.98
C GLN A 70 8.63 11.03 38.02
N VAL A 71 7.99 10.89 36.86
CA VAL A 71 6.53 10.67 36.76
C VAL A 71 6.14 9.31 37.34
N GLU A 72 6.95 8.26 37.12
CA GLU A 72 6.68 6.92 37.66
C GLU A 72 6.66 6.92 39.20
N LYS A 73 7.50 7.73 39.84
CA LYS A 73 7.49 7.92 41.30
C LYS A 73 6.21 8.58 41.82
N GLU A 74 5.51 9.34 40.97
CA GLU A 74 4.25 10.00 41.31
C GLU A 74 3.03 9.12 41.00
N TYR A 75 3.21 7.94 40.37
CA TYR A 75 2.13 7.07 39.91
C TYR A 75 1.09 6.77 41.00
N MET A 76 1.55 6.38 42.19
CA MET A 76 0.67 6.10 43.34
C MET A 76 0.05 7.36 43.93
N ASN A 77 0.79 8.48 43.95
CA ASN A 77 0.29 9.75 44.45
C ASN A 77 -0.86 10.27 43.58
N ILE A 78 -0.74 10.14 42.25
CA ILE A 78 -1.79 10.51 41.30
C ILE A 78 -3.09 9.73 41.57
N TYR A 79 -2.98 8.40 41.75
CA TYR A 79 -4.14 7.58 42.09
C TYR A 79 -4.73 7.94 43.46
N ASN A 80 -3.88 8.15 44.46
CA ASN A 80 -4.32 8.52 45.81
C ASN A 80 -5.02 9.88 45.83
N LEU A 81 -4.57 10.85 45.03
CA LEU A 81 -5.24 12.14 44.85
C LEU A 81 -6.64 11.94 44.27
N ALA A 82 -6.76 11.17 43.18
CA ALA A 82 -8.07 10.89 42.57
C ALA A 82 -9.03 10.18 43.55
N LEU A 83 -8.54 9.17 44.28
CA LEU A 83 -9.32 8.47 45.30
C LEU A 83 -9.76 9.42 46.42
N LYS A 84 -8.87 10.32 46.85
CA LYS A 84 -9.16 11.29 47.91
C LYS A 84 -10.22 12.31 47.47
N LEU A 85 -10.06 12.88 46.27
CA LEU A 85 -11.02 13.83 45.71
C LEU A 85 -12.39 13.17 45.49
N ALA A 86 -12.43 11.96 44.94
CA ALA A 86 -13.69 11.22 44.78
C ALA A 86 -14.42 11.03 46.12
N LYS A 87 -13.69 10.67 47.19
CA LYS A 87 -14.27 10.56 48.54
C LYS A 87 -14.75 11.90 49.09
N LEU A 88 -14.03 13.00 48.86
CA LEU A 88 -14.46 14.32 49.32
C LEU A 88 -15.73 14.78 48.59
N LEU A 89 -15.79 14.61 47.27
CA LEU A 89 -16.97 14.93 46.47
C LEU A 89 -18.23 14.16 46.92
N GLU A 90 -18.09 12.94 47.45
CA GLU A 90 -19.22 12.14 47.97
C GLU A 90 -19.65 12.55 49.38
N ASN A 91 -18.72 13.00 50.23
CA ASN A 91 -18.96 13.21 51.65
C ASN A 91 -19.16 14.68 52.03
N THR A 92 -18.89 15.63 51.12
CA THR A 92 -19.11 17.05 51.34
C THR A 92 -20.56 17.41 51.00
N PRO A 93 -21.39 17.82 51.97
CA PRO A 93 -22.74 18.29 51.70
C PRO A 93 -22.69 19.57 50.82
N ASP A 94 -23.73 19.77 50.00
CA ASP A 94 -23.92 20.95 49.14
C ASP A 94 -22.98 21.09 47.93
N VAL A 95 -22.24 20.04 47.55
CA VAL A 95 -21.53 20.02 46.26
C VAL A 95 -22.52 19.76 45.12
N SER A 96 -22.61 20.68 44.15
CA SER A 96 -23.44 20.51 42.96
C SER A 96 -22.97 19.33 42.09
N GLU A 97 -23.90 18.61 41.47
CA GLU A 97 -23.57 17.53 40.54
C GLU A 97 -22.76 18.02 39.33
N GLU A 98 -23.00 19.24 38.83
CA GLU A 98 -22.18 19.85 37.77
C GLU A 98 -20.71 19.98 38.16
N PHE A 99 -20.42 20.52 39.36
CA PHE A 99 -19.04 20.63 39.86
C PHE A 99 -18.39 19.26 40.06
N LYS A 100 -19.14 18.28 40.57
CA LYS A 100 -18.66 16.90 40.71
C LYS A 100 -18.29 16.31 39.35
N LYS A 101 -19.12 16.51 38.34
CA LYS A 101 -18.83 16.09 36.95
C LYS A 101 -17.59 16.79 36.41
N GLU A 102 -17.45 18.09 36.63
CA GLU A 102 -16.30 18.89 36.18
C GLU A 102 -14.99 18.35 36.76
N VAL A 103 -14.93 18.13 38.09
CA VAL A 103 -13.73 17.61 38.76
C VAL A 103 -13.39 16.19 38.30
N LEU A 104 -14.39 15.31 38.14
CA LEU A 104 -14.16 13.94 37.70
C LEU A 104 -13.69 13.86 36.24
N ASN A 105 -14.23 14.68 35.34
CA ASN A 105 -13.72 14.78 33.96
C ASN A 105 -12.30 15.36 33.95
N SER A 106 -12.03 16.41 34.73
CA SER A 106 -10.71 17.02 34.88
C SER A 106 -9.65 16.01 35.37
N LEU A 107 -10.03 15.09 36.27
CA LEU A 107 -9.16 13.99 36.69
C LEU A 107 -8.82 13.04 35.53
N ILE A 108 -9.82 12.66 34.72
CA ILE A 108 -9.63 11.80 33.55
C ILE A 108 -8.72 12.52 32.55
N GLU A 109 -9.08 13.73 32.14
CA GLU A 109 -8.40 14.50 31.11
C GLU A 109 -6.93 14.74 31.42
N LYS A 110 -6.59 14.95 32.70
CA LYS A 110 -5.22 15.37 33.10
C LYS A 110 -4.32 14.21 33.49
N PHE A 111 -4.87 13.13 34.04
CA PHE A 111 -4.06 12.09 34.70
C PHE A 111 -4.14 10.70 34.08
N THR A 112 -5.07 10.45 33.14
CA THR A 112 -5.24 9.12 32.53
C THR A 112 -3.97 8.60 31.87
N ARG A 113 -3.24 9.47 31.15
CA ARG A 113 -1.97 9.13 30.50
C ARG A 113 -0.86 8.67 31.44
N TYR A 114 -0.91 9.12 32.70
CA TYR A 114 0.08 8.78 33.72
C TYR A 114 -0.33 7.56 34.52
N ASN A 115 -1.62 7.45 34.83
CA ASN A 115 -2.18 6.32 35.56
C ASN A 115 -3.63 6.07 35.12
N TYR A 116 -3.83 5.06 34.27
CA TYR A 116 -5.15 4.69 33.74
C TYR A 116 -6.16 4.25 34.81
N ALA A 117 -5.69 3.86 36.01
CA ALA A 117 -6.59 3.55 37.13
C ALA A 117 -7.37 4.79 37.60
N VAL A 118 -6.86 6.01 37.37
CA VAL A 118 -7.59 7.26 37.61
C VAL A 118 -8.81 7.34 36.72
N ALA A 119 -8.67 7.09 35.41
CA ALA A 119 -9.78 7.04 34.48
C ALA A 119 -10.83 6.03 34.93
N THR A 120 -10.40 4.82 35.29
CA THR A 120 -11.31 3.75 35.73
C THR A 120 -12.08 4.14 37.00
N LEU A 121 -11.41 4.79 37.95
CA LEU A 121 -12.01 5.25 39.21
C LEU A 121 -13.00 6.38 38.97
N ALA A 122 -12.58 7.43 38.25
CA ALA A 122 -13.43 8.60 37.99
C ALA A 122 -14.62 8.25 37.11
N PHE A 123 -14.41 7.44 36.06
CA PHE A 123 -15.47 6.96 35.19
C PHE A 123 -16.52 6.14 35.96
N LYS A 124 -16.10 5.24 36.86
CA LYS A 124 -17.02 4.49 37.72
C LYS A 124 -17.89 5.38 38.60
N LYS A 125 -17.39 6.56 38.99
CA LYS A 125 -18.13 7.53 39.81
C LYS A 125 -19.05 8.43 38.99
N LEU A 126 -18.82 8.56 37.68
CA LEU A 126 -19.69 9.27 36.74
C LEU A 126 -20.86 8.41 36.23
N LEU A 127 -20.78 7.08 36.41
CA LEU A 127 -21.63 6.05 35.79
C LEU A 127 -23.07 5.94 36.36
N GLU A 128 -23.78 7.07 36.43
CA GLU A 128 -25.25 7.07 36.34
C GLU A 128 -25.74 7.42 34.92
N ASP A 129 -24.93 8.13 34.11
CA ASP A 129 -25.21 8.43 32.69
C ASP A 129 -23.91 8.65 31.91
N LYS A 130 -23.77 8.01 30.72
CA LYS A 130 -22.62 8.20 29.81
C LYS A 130 -22.49 9.65 29.31
N ARG A 131 -23.60 10.41 29.30
CA ARG A 131 -23.63 11.84 28.96
C ARG A 131 -22.85 12.73 29.94
N ASN A 132 -22.40 12.16 31.06
CA ASN A 132 -21.60 12.90 32.04
C ASN A 132 -20.11 12.98 31.68
N LEU A 133 -19.64 12.24 30.67
CA LEU A 133 -18.27 12.38 30.18
C LEU A 133 -18.15 13.55 29.20
N SER A 134 -17.12 14.37 29.38
CA SER A 134 -16.69 15.32 28.36
C SER A 134 -16.08 14.56 27.17
N LEU A 135 -16.09 15.20 25.99
CA LEU A 135 -15.48 14.63 24.79
C LEU A 135 -13.96 14.43 24.97
N ASP A 136 -13.30 15.34 25.68
CA ASP A 136 -11.88 15.25 26.01
C ASP A 136 -11.60 14.05 26.93
N ALA A 137 -12.44 13.82 27.94
CA ALA A 137 -12.33 12.66 28.81
C ALA A 137 -12.52 11.34 28.04
N VAL A 138 -13.48 11.28 27.11
CA VAL A 138 -13.66 10.11 26.22
C VAL A 138 -12.41 9.87 25.38
N ASN A 139 -11.85 10.93 24.78
CA ASN A 139 -10.65 10.85 23.96
C ASN A 139 -9.45 10.33 24.76
N GLU A 140 -9.20 10.87 25.95
CA GLU A 140 -8.11 10.45 26.84
C GLU A 140 -8.25 9.00 27.32
N ILE A 141 -9.47 8.56 27.63
CA ILE A 141 -9.77 7.16 27.97
C ILE A 141 -9.38 6.23 26.83
N ILE A 142 -9.78 6.54 25.59
CA ILE A 142 -9.48 5.69 24.43
C ILE A 142 -7.98 5.70 24.13
N GLN A 143 -7.38 6.89 24.06
CA GLN A 143 -5.98 7.09 23.71
C GLN A 143 -5.04 6.27 24.61
N HIS A 144 -5.32 6.28 25.91
CA HIS A 144 -4.45 5.68 26.92
C HIS A 144 -4.96 4.33 27.46
N ASN A 145 -5.99 3.74 26.84
CA ASN A 145 -6.50 2.43 27.21
C ASN A 145 -5.39 1.36 27.16
N PRO A 146 -5.13 0.59 28.23
CA PRO A 146 -4.13 -0.48 28.18
C PRO A 146 -4.62 -1.72 27.42
N GLY A 147 -5.94 -1.87 27.20
CA GLY A 147 -6.54 -3.04 26.53
C GLY A 147 -6.67 -4.30 27.40
N ARG A 148 -6.37 -4.23 28.70
CA ARG A 148 -6.42 -5.41 29.61
C ARG A 148 -7.82 -5.96 29.84
N VAL A 149 -8.80 -5.06 29.99
CA VAL A 149 -10.18 -5.41 30.36
C VAL A 149 -11.07 -5.36 29.12
N ASN A 150 -11.05 -4.23 28.43
CA ASN A 150 -11.79 -4.02 27.19
C ASN A 150 -10.82 -3.61 26.08
N PRO A 151 -10.79 -4.36 24.95
CA PRO A 151 -10.11 -3.92 23.74
C PRO A 151 -10.63 -2.56 23.28
N THR A 152 -9.78 -1.77 22.62
CA THR A 152 -10.14 -0.40 22.21
C THR A 152 -11.43 -0.32 21.38
N TRP A 153 -11.70 -1.29 20.50
CA TRP A 153 -12.96 -1.34 19.74
C TRP A 153 -14.21 -1.41 20.63
N ASN A 154 -14.20 -2.29 21.64
CA ASN A 154 -15.32 -2.46 22.57
C ASN A 154 -15.48 -1.22 23.45
N LEU A 155 -14.35 -0.62 23.86
CA LEU A 155 -14.34 0.60 24.65
C LEU A 155 -14.95 1.77 23.85
N TYR A 156 -14.51 1.98 22.60
CA TYR A 156 -15.07 2.98 21.70
C TYR A 156 -16.57 2.78 21.51
N ASN A 157 -17.05 1.58 21.19
CA ASN A 157 -18.49 1.33 21.03
C ASN A 157 -19.30 1.60 22.30
N SER A 158 -18.69 1.42 23.47
CA SER A 158 -19.34 1.71 24.75
C SER A 158 -19.37 3.20 25.08
N LEU A 159 -18.44 4.00 24.56
CA LEU A 159 -18.25 5.42 24.92
C LEU A 159 -18.51 6.41 23.78
N LYS A 160 -18.74 5.93 22.55
CA LYS A 160 -18.88 6.82 21.39
C LYS A 160 -19.99 7.86 21.62
N PRO A 161 -19.73 9.13 21.30
CA PRO A 161 -20.71 10.19 21.47
C PRO A 161 -21.94 9.97 20.57
N GLU A 162 -23.09 10.52 20.98
CA GLU A 162 -24.32 10.47 20.18
C GLU A 162 -24.14 11.20 18.83
N GLN A 163 -23.38 12.29 18.82
CA GLN A 163 -22.98 13.01 17.62
C GLN A 163 -21.56 12.60 17.21
N SER A 164 -21.34 12.43 15.90
CA SER A 164 -20.02 12.07 15.37
C SER A 164 -18.94 13.08 15.81
N HIS A 165 -17.77 12.58 16.19
CA HIS A 165 -16.66 13.40 16.63
C HIS A 165 -15.34 12.88 16.07
N ASP A 166 -14.85 13.55 15.02
CA ASP A 166 -13.71 13.10 14.21
C ASP A 166 -12.44 12.87 15.04
N GLN A 167 -12.16 13.69 16.04
CA GLN A 167 -10.96 13.51 16.87
C GLN A 167 -10.97 12.19 17.67
N ILE A 168 -12.14 11.78 18.17
CA ILE A 168 -12.28 10.54 18.95
C ILE A 168 -12.15 9.35 18.00
N MET A 169 -12.76 9.45 16.82
CA MET A 169 -12.62 8.45 15.75
C MET A 169 -11.17 8.31 15.31
N LEU A 170 -10.46 9.41 15.06
CA LEU A 170 -9.05 9.43 14.69
C LEU A 170 -8.17 8.78 15.76
N THR A 171 -8.37 9.15 17.03
CA THR A 171 -7.66 8.52 18.16
C THR A 171 -7.91 7.02 18.20
N THR A 172 -9.16 6.59 18.02
CA THR A 172 -9.54 5.17 17.99
C THR A 172 -8.87 4.45 16.82
N MET A 173 -8.89 5.04 15.62
CA MET A 173 -8.27 4.50 14.41
C MET A 173 -6.76 4.27 14.59
N LYS A 174 -6.04 5.29 15.09
CA LYS A 174 -4.58 5.19 15.39
C LYS A 174 -4.29 4.10 16.42
N LYS A 175 -5.16 3.97 17.42
CA LYS A 175 -5.08 2.94 18.45
C LYS A 175 -5.24 1.53 17.86
N LEU A 176 -6.22 1.34 16.99
CA LEU A 176 -6.47 0.04 16.36
C LEU A 176 -5.34 -0.36 15.41
N LEU A 177 -4.76 0.60 14.67
CA LEU A 177 -3.62 0.36 13.79
C LEU A 177 -2.37 -0.10 14.56
N LYS A 178 -2.04 0.60 15.66
CA LYS A 178 -0.85 0.30 16.47
C LYS A 178 -1.03 -0.90 17.41
N GLY A 179 -2.26 -1.12 17.86
CA GLY A 179 -2.64 -2.10 18.87
C GLY A 179 -2.63 -1.55 20.29
N ASP A 180 -3.30 -2.29 21.18
CA ASP A 180 -3.30 -1.99 22.60
C ASP A 180 -1.96 -2.38 23.27
N PRO A 181 -1.49 -1.69 24.34
CA PRO A 181 -0.25 -2.03 25.02
C PRO A 181 -0.11 -3.50 25.43
N VAL A 182 -1.22 -4.15 25.80
CA VAL A 182 -1.22 -5.59 26.10
C VAL A 182 -1.01 -6.42 24.84
N GLU A 183 -1.70 -6.11 23.74
CA GLU A 183 -1.51 -6.78 22.45
C GLU A 183 -0.07 -6.64 21.96
N ILE A 184 0.51 -5.44 22.08
CA ILE A 184 1.91 -5.18 21.70
C ILE A 184 2.86 -6.03 22.55
N LYS A 185 2.64 -6.07 23.87
CA LYS A 185 3.48 -6.87 24.78
C LYS A 185 3.41 -8.37 24.48
N GLU A 186 2.26 -8.84 24.01
CA GLU A 186 2.00 -10.24 23.68
C GLU A 186 2.26 -10.57 22.19
N ASN A 187 2.73 -9.60 21.39
CA ASN A 187 2.92 -9.73 19.93
C ASN A 187 1.63 -10.11 19.17
N LEU A 188 0.47 -9.68 19.67
CA LEU A 188 -0.86 -9.89 19.10
C LEU A 188 -1.44 -8.62 18.43
N ASN A 189 -0.62 -7.59 18.23
CA ASN A 189 -1.07 -6.31 17.68
C ASN A 189 -1.19 -6.28 16.14
N LYS A 190 -0.94 -7.39 15.45
CA LYS A 190 -1.08 -7.47 13.99
C LYS A 190 -2.54 -7.20 13.59
N VAL A 191 -2.74 -6.38 12.56
CA VAL A 191 -4.07 -6.13 11.99
C VAL A 191 -4.48 -7.33 11.13
N ASP A 192 -5.58 -7.97 11.52
CA ASP A 192 -6.26 -8.98 10.72
C ASP A 192 -7.45 -8.37 9.97
N ILE A 193 -8.18 -9.18 9.21
CA ILE A 193 -9.32 -8.69 8.42
C ILE A 193 -10.45 -8.12 9.30
N VAL A 194 -10.63 -8.65 10.51
CA VAL A 194 -11.66 -8.17 11.45
C VAL A 194 -11.31 -6.78 11.96
N LYS A 195 -10.06 -6.59 12.40
CA LYS A 195 -9.54 -5.30 12.85
C LYS A 195 -9.46 -4.29 11.70
N LEU A 196 -9.08 -4.71 10.49
CA LEU A 196 -9.14 -3.85 9.30
C LEU A 196 -10.57 -3.39 9.01
N THR A 197 -11.57 -4.28 9.12
CA THR A 197 -12.98 -3.90 8.96
C THR A 197 -13.37 -2.78 9.92
N GLN A 198 -13.00 -2.91 11.21
CA GLN A 198 -13.28 -1.90 12.24
C GLN A 198 -12.57 -0.57 11.94
N ILE A 199 -11.31 -0.63 11.49
CA ILE A 199 -10.53 0.54 11.12
C ILE A 199 -11.19 1.27 9.93
N LEU A 200 -11.63 0.54 8.91
CA LEU A 200 -12.30 1.10 7.74
C LEU A 200 -13.70 1.64 8.06
N GLU A 201 -14.43 1.02 8.99
CA GLU A 201 -15.70 1.54 9.51
C GLU A 201 -15.50 2.90 10.19
N ILE A 202 -14.46 3.04 11.01
CA ILE A 202 -14.11 4.33 11.62
C ILE A 202 -13.68 5.32 10.54
N TYR A 203 -12.80 4.91 9.62
CA TYR A 203 -12.35 5.76 8.53
C TYR A 203 -13.54 6.32 7.75
N GLY A 204 -14.52 5.49 7.37
CA GLY A 204 -15.71 5.92 6.63
C GLY A 204 -16.52 7.00 7.35
N ASN A 205 -16.58 6.95 8.68
CA ASN A 205 -17.35 7.87 9.52
C ASN A 205 -16.63 9.18 9.89
N ILE A 206 -15.32 9.29 9.69
CA ILE A 206 -14.58 10.55 9.88
C ILE A 206 -15.03 11.54 8.81
N SER A 207 -15.55 12.70 9.19
CA SER A 207 -16.05 13.68 8.22
C SER A 207 -14.91 14.44 7.54
N GLN A 208 -13.93 14.91 8.32
CA GLN A 208 -12.77 15.67 7.83
C GLN A 208 -11.55 14.78 7.66
N LYS A 209 -11.34 14.28 6.43
CA LYS A 209 -10.22 13.38 6.10
C LYS A 209 -8.84 14.03 6.22
N ASP A 210 -8.77 15.36 6.15
CA ASP A 210 -7.55 16.16 6.31
C ASP A 210 -6.96 16.09 7.74
N LEU A 211 -7.74 15.64 8.73
CA LEU A 211 -7.25 15.43 10.10
C LEU A 211 -6.36 14.18 10.22
N ILE A 212 -6.44 13.27 9.25
CA ILE A 212 -5.65 12.04 9.24
C ILE A 212 -4.26 12.38 8.73
N ASP A 213 -3.26 12.27 9.60
CA ASP A 213 -1.87 12.51 9.22
C ASP A 213 -1.34 11.43 8.25
N GLU A 214 -0.33 11.81 7.48
CA GLU A 214 0.28 10.97 6.46
C GLU A 214 0.76 9.62 7.00
N GLN A 215 1.39 9.60 8.18
CA GLN A 215 1.90 8.36 8.79
C GLN A 215 0.77 7.37 9.10
N THR A 216 -0.39 7.88 9.52
CA THR A 216 -1.58 7.07 9.79
C THR A 216 -2.14 6.46 8.50
N TYR A 217 -2.15 7.22 7.39
CA TYR A 217 -2.51 6.66 6.08
C TYR A 217 -1.55 5.58 5.62
N LEU A 218 -0.23 5.82 5.72
CA LEU A 218 0.78 4.85 5.31
C LEU A 218 0.66 3.53 6.11
N GLU A 219 0.41 3.62 7.41
CA GLU A 219 0.18 2.44 8.26
C GLU A 219 -1.10 1.70 7.87
N LEU A 220 -2.18 2.41 7.58
CA LEU A 220 -3.44 1.82 7.09
C LEU A 220 -3.22 1.09 5.75
N LEU A 221 -2.64 1.78 4.76
CA LEU A 221 -2.43 1.24 3.43
C LEU A 221 -1.50 0.01 3.44
N LYS A 222 -0.48 0.00 4.28
CA LYS A 222 0.38 -1.18 4.48
C LYS A 222 -0.43 -2.40 4.91
N ASN A 223 -1.38 -2.22 5.84
CA ASN A 223 -2.24 -3.32 6.27
C ASN A 223 -3.25 -3.72 5.17
N VAL A 224 -3.83 -2.76 4.45
CA VAL A 224 -4.74 -3.00 3.31
C VAL A 224 -4.07 -3.89 2.24
N PHE A 225 -2.87 -3.53 1.78
CA PHE A 225 -2.17 -4.31 0.76
C PHE A 225 -1.69 -5.66 1.29
N SER A 226 -1.18 -5.72 2.53
CA SER A 226 -0.73 -6.99 3.13
C SER A 226 -1.86 -8.01 3.32
N LEU A 227 -3.10 -7.56 3.36
CA LEU A 227 -4.31 -8.39 3.45
C LEU A 227 -4.98 -8.57 2.07
N HIS A 228 -4.31 -8.22 0.97
CA HIS A 228 -4.82 -8.30 -0.40
C HIS A 228 -6.17 -7.57 -0.57
N CYS A 229 -6.30 -6.39 0.05
CA CYS A 229 -7.50 -5.56 0.05
C CYS A 229 -7.33 -4.27 -0.79
N GLY A 230 -6.39 -4.23 -1.74
CA GLY A 230 -6.04 -3.04 -2.50
C GLY A 230 -7.21 -2.30 -3.14
N ALA A 231 -8.26 -3.00 -3.58
CA ALA A 231 -9.46 -2.40 -4.18
C ALA A 231 -10.15 -1.35 -3.28
N VAL A 232 -10.01 -1.46 -1.95
CA VAL A 232 -10.57 -0.51 -0.98
C VAL A 232 -10.06 0.92 -1.21
N VAL A 233 -8.83 1.09 -1.71
CA VAL A 233 -8.24 2.43 -1.88
C VAL A 233 -9.02 3.28 -2.88
N THR A 234 -9.76 2.67 -3.81
CA THR A 234 -10.62 3.37 -4.78
C THR A 234 -11.81 4.10 -4.13
N TRP A 235 -12.20 3.69 -2.92
CA TRP A 235 -13.25 4.34 -2.11
C TRP A 235 -12.67 5.39 -1.14
N MET A 236 -11.35 5.42 -0.96
CA MET A 236 -10.70 6.30 0.00
C MET A 236 -10.42 7.67 -0.59
N VAL A 237 -10.59 8.69 0.24
CA VAL A 237 -10.04 10.02 0.02
C VAL A 237 -8.58 10.01 0.48
N LEU A 238 -7.64 10.06 -0.45
CA LEU A 238 -6.21 9.92 -0.19
C LEU A 238 -5.46 11.20 -0.64
N PRO A 239 -4.57 11.77 0.20
CA PRO A 239 -3.67 12.83 -0.25
C PRO A 239 -2.71 12.34 -1.33
N SER A 240 -2.39 13.19 -2.31
CA SER A 240 -1.44 12.85 -3.37
C SER A 240 -0.09 12.39 -2.83
N SER A 241 0.44 13.07 -1.80
CA SER A 241 1.73 12.70 -1.20
C SER A 241 1.75 11.28 -0.62
N VAL A 242 0.61 10.76 -0.14
CA VAL A 242 0.48 9.39 0.37
C VAL A 242 0.55 8.40 -0.79
N VAL A 243 -0.26 8.60 -1.83
CA VAL A 243 -0.31 7.70 -2.99
C VAL A 243 1.04 7.62 -3.68
N GLU A 244 1.69 8.76 -3.90
CA GLU A 244 3.03 8.84 -4.48
C GLU A 244 4.05 8.02 -3.67
N LYS A 245 4.10 8.22 -2.33
CA LYS A 245 5.02 7.48 -1.45
C LYS A 245 4.78 5.98 -1.49
N VAL A 246 3.52 5.55 -1.56
CA VAL A 246 3.18 4.12 -1.62
C VAL A 246 3.64 3.50 -2.94
N ILE A 247 3.41 4.17 -4.07
CA ILE A 247 3.85 3.70 -5.39
C ILE A 247 5.38 3.66 -5.47
N GLU A 248 6.06 4.72 -5.00
CA GLU A 248 7.52 4.80 -5.01
C GLU A 248 8.17 3.74 -4.11
N ALA A 249 7.56 3.45 -2.96
CA ALA A 249 8.00 2.43 -2.01
C ALA A 249 7.30 1.08 -2.23
N GLY A 250 6.87 0.75 -3.46
CA GLY A 250 6.02 -0.41 -3.74
C GLY A 250 6.52 -1.75 -3.16
N ASP A 251 7.83 -1.96 -3.07
CA ASP A 251 8.44 -3.15 -2.46
C ASP A 251 8.18 -3.25 -0.94
N ASP A 252 8.20 -2.11 -0.23
CA ASP A 252 7.94 -2.05 1.23
C ASP A 252 6.47 -2.35 1.56
N PHE A 253 5.59 -2.04 0.62
CA PHE A 253 4.16 -2.34 0.67
C PHE A 253 3.80 -3.70 0.04
N LYS A 254 4.75 -4.33 -0.66
CA LYS A 254 4.57 -5.58 -1.42
C LYS A 254 3.41 -5.49 -2.42
N LEU A 255 3.35 -4.37 -3.15
CA LEU A 255 2.27 -4.12 -4.10
C LEU A 255 2.24 -5.18 -5.21
N GLU A 256 1.05 -5.72 -5.46
CA GLU A 256 0.76 -6.53 -6.63
C GLU A 256 0.41 -5.64 -7.83
N ASN A 257 0.41 -6.19 -9.05
CA ASN A 257 0.08 -5.43 -10.25
C ASN A 257 -1.27 -4.71 -10.15
N ALA A 258 -2.27 -5.37 -9.53
CA ALA A 258 -3.61 -4.80 -9.34
C ALA A 258 -3.61 -3.60 -8.39
N ASP A 259 -2.70 -3.56 -7.40
CA ASP A 259 -2.63 -2.47 -6.45
C ASP A 259 -2.20 -1.15 -7.12
N TYR A 260 -1.30 -1.21 -8.10
CA TYR A 260 -0.93 -0.04 -8.91
C TYR A 260 -2.12 0.51 -9.68
N LEU A 261 -2.98 -0.36 -10.24
CA LEU A 261 -4.21 0.07 -10.90
C LEU A 261 -5.15 0.78 -9.91
N PHE A 262 -5.39 0.17 -8.75
CA PHE A 262 -6.29 0.75 -7.76
C PHE A 262 -5.77 2.10 -7.23
N LEU A 263 -4.46 2.26 -7.06
CA LEU A 263 -3.83 3.52 -6.67
C LEU A 263 -3.91 4.58 -7.78
N TYR A 264 -3.72 4.18 -9.04
CA TYR A 264 -3.90 5.07 -10.19
C TYR A 264 -5.35 5.58 -10.27
N GLU A 265 -6.32 4.68 -10.23
CA GLU A 265 -7.75 5.04 -10.26
C GLU A 265 -8.16 5.89 -9.04
N ALA A 266 -7.63 5.57 -7.86
CA ALA A 266 -7.83 6.40 -6.67
C ALA A 266 -7.29 7.83 -6.88
N SER A 267 -6.13 8.01 -7.53
CA SER A 267 -5.60 9.35 -7.80
C SER A 267 -6.54 10.19 -8.67
N ILE A 268 -7.03 9.60 -9.77
CA ILE A 268 -7.96 10.25 -10.70
C ILE A 268 -9.26 10.60 -9.99
N ASN A 269 -9.84 9.68 -9.22
CA ASN A 269 -11.05 9.92 -8.43
C ASN A 269 -10.89 11.00 -7.36
N ASN A 270 -9.69 11.12 -6.78
CA ASN A 270 -9.35 12.17 -5.83
C ASN A 270 -9.00 13.51 -6.51
N GLY A 271 -9.09 13.58 -7.84
CA GLY A 271 -8.96 14.82 -8.61
C GLY A 271 -7.52 15.27 -8.88
N TYR A 272 -6.55 14.36 -8.84
CA TYR A 272 -5.16 14.66 -9.18
C TYR A 272 -4.53 13.58 -10.06
N SER A 273 -3.56 13.98 -10.88
CA SER A 273 -2.74 13.07 -11.67
C SER A 273 -1.49 12.65 -10.88
N LEU A 274 -0.99 11.45 -11.16
CA LEU A 274 0.28 11.00 -10.61
C LEU A 274 1.45 11.85 -11.14
N SER A 275 2.50 11.98 -10.34
CA SER A 275 3.79 12.51 -10.81
C SER A 275 4.38 11.61 -11.89
N GLY A 276 5.26 12.16 -12.73
CA GLY A 276 5.90 11.38 -13.80
C GLY A 276 6.62 10.12 -13.30
N ASN A 277 7.26 10.19 -12.14
CA ASN A 277 7.93 9.02 -11.55
C ASN A 277 6.94 7.93 -11.13
N SER A 278 5.86 8.30 -10.45
CA SER A 278 4.83 7.34 -10.03
C SER A 278 4.04 6.79 -11.21
N LEU A 279 3.77 7.60 -12.24
CA LEU A 279 3.15 7.16 -13.48
C LEU A 279 4.01 6.08 -14.16
N LEU A 280 5.31 6.33 -14.32
CA LEU A 280 6.25 5.36 -14.91
C LEU A 280 6.36 4.07 -14.09
N ARG A 281 6.34 4.16 -12.75
CA ARG A 281 6.35 2.98 -11.86
C ARG A 281 5.08 2.15 -11.98
N SER A 282 3.92 2.80 -12.11
CA SER A 282 2.62 2.12 -12.23
C SER A 282 2.37 1.53 -13.61
N PHE A 283 2.98 2.09 -14.67
CA PHE A 283 2.67 1.75 -16.06
C PHE A 283 2.80 0.25 -16.40
N MET A 284 3.97 -0.34 -16.18
CA MET A 284 4.19 -1.75 -16.55
C MET A 284 3.39 -2.75 -15.70
N PRO A 285 3.29 -2.59 -14.36
CA PRO A 285 2.38 -3.39 -13.54
C PRO A 285 0.94 -3.36 -14.06
N ILE A 286 0.38 -2.17 -14.34
CA ILE A 286 -1.00 -2.02 -14.85
C ILE A 286 -1.12 -2.67 -16.23
N SER A 287 -0.18 -2.40 -17.13
CA SER A 287 -0.19 -2.95 -18.49
C SER A 287 -0.24 -4.47 -18.52
N ARG A 288 0.52 -5.14 -17.62
CA ARG A 288 0.55 -6.61 -17.50
C ARG A 288 -0.79 -7.21 -17.09
N LEU A 289 -1.66 -6.46 -16.41
CA LEU A 289 -2.97 -6.96 -16.00
C LEU A 289 -3.85 -7.37 -17.17
N GLN A 290 -3.64 -6.81 -18.38
CA GLN A 290 -4.37 -7.20 -19.59
C GLN A 290 -4.17 -8.67 -19.98
N LEU A 291 -3.15 -9.35 -19.42
CA LEU A 291 -2.86 -10.75 -19.67
C LEU A 291 -3.47 -11.70 -18.62
N SER A 292 -4.06 -11.15 -17.56
CA SER A 292 -4.58 -11.90 -16.41
C SER A 292 -6.00 -11.50 -16.07
N SER A 293 -6.74 -12.36 -15.38
CA SER A 293 -8.02 -11.97 -14.78
C SER A 293 -7.77 -11.26 -13.45
N LEU A 294 -8.41 -10.12 -13.25
CA LEU A 294 -8.51 -9.49 -11.93
C LEU A 294 -9.45 -10.34 -11.07
N ASN A 295 -8.88 -11.13 -10.17
CA ASN A 295 -9.64 -11.96 -9.26
C ASN A 295 -9.84 -11.21 -7.94
N GLU A 296 -11.08 -11.21 -7.45
CA GLU A 296 -11.40 -10.62 -6.16
C GLU A 296 -10.91 -11.51 -5.02
N SER A 297 -10.19 -10.93 -4.06
CA SER A 297 -9.73 -11.65 -2.87
C SER A 297 -10.89 -11.96 -1.92
N GLU A 298 -10.78 -13.05 -1.16
CA GLU A 298 -11.81 -13.41 -0.18
C GLU A 298 -11.99 -12.34 0.91
N ASN A 299 -10.90 -11.65 1.26
CA ASN A 299 -10.94 -10.55 2.22
C ASN A 299 -11.74 -9.35 1.72
N ILE A 300 -11.67 -9.03 0.42
CA ILE A 300 -12.51 -7.99 -0.17
C ILE A 300 -13.99 -8.34 -0.04
N LYS A 301 -14.37 -9.61 -0.28
CA LYS A 301 -15.78 -10.04 -0.12
C LYS A 301 -16.29 -9.84 1.30
N ILE A 302 -15.46 -10.18 2.30
CA ILE A 302 -15.78 -9.95 3.73
C ILE A 302 -16.00 -8.46 3.99
N LEU A 303 -15.13 -7.60 3.46
CA LEU A 303 -15.27 -6.15 3.64
C LEU A 303 -16.53 -5.61 2.95
N LYS A 304 -16.89 -6.10 1.76
CA LYS A 304 -18.12 -5.72 1.05
C LYS A 304 -19.36 -6.06 1.87
N GLU A 305 -19.42 -7.29 2.39
CA GLU A 305 -20.53 -7.77 3.21
C GLU A 305 -20.70 -6.93 4.49
N LYS A 306 -19.59 -6.59 5.15
CA LYS A 306 -19.62 -5.90 6.45
C LYS A 306 -19.78 -4.39 6.37
N LEU A 307 -19.16 -3.76 5.37
CA LEU A 307 -19.12 -2.30 5.25
C LEU A 307 -20.10 -1.76 4.22
N GLY A 308 -20.66 -2.61 3.35
CA GLY A 308 -21.48 -2.18 2.22
C GLY A 308 -20.73 -1.29 1.24
N PHE A 309 -19.39 -1.33 1.24
CA PHE A 309 -18.59 -0.59 0.27
C PHE A 309 -18.64 -1.34 -1.06
N GLU A 310 -18.79 -0.60 -2.15
CA GLU A 310 -18.65 -1.13 -3.51
C GLU A 310 -17.38 -0.51 -4.10
N PRO A 311 -16.40 -1.32 -4.56
CA PRO A 311 -15.26 -0.83 -5.31
C PRO A 311 -15.71 0.00 -6.50
N LEU A 312 -14.88 0.97 -6.88
CA LEU A 312 -15.10 1.71 -8.11
C LEU A 312 -15.24 0.73 -9.29
N GLU A 313 -16.23 0.97 -10.14
CA GLU A 313 -16.28 0.34 -11.45
C GLU A 313 -15.10 0.86 -12.28
N LEU A 314 -14.10 -0.01 -12.46
CA LEU A 314 -12.88 0.34 -13.17
C LEU A 314 -13.21 0.52 -14.66
N ALA A 315 -12.57 1.50 -15.29
CA ALA A 315 -12.58 1.60 -16.73
C ALA A 315 -11.97 0.31 -17.36
N PRO A 316 -12.34 -0.03 -18.61
CA PRO A 316 -11.73 -1.16 -19.30
C PRO A 316 -10.20 -1.01 -19.30
N LEU A 317 -9.50 -2.07 -18.88
CA LEU A 317 -8.04 -2.06 -18.78
C LEU A 317 -7.31 -1.56 -20.04
N PRO A 318 -7.73 -1.90 -21.28
CA PRO A 318 -7.11 -1.34 -22.48
C PRO A 318 -7.17 0.19 -22.52
N ASP A 319 -8.31 0.78 -22.17
CA ASP A 319 -8.54 2.22 -22.21
C ASP A 319 -7.63 2.93 -21.18
N VAL A 320 -7.56 2.38 -19.95
CA VAL A 320 -6.67 2.89 -18.89
C VAL A 320 -5.20 2.86 -19.32
N VAL A 321 -4.79 1.75 -19.96
CA VAL A 321 -3.39 1.60 -20.40
C VAL A 321 -3.06 2.55 -21.54
N ASP A 322 -3.99 2.78 -22.47
CA ASP A 322 -3.83 3.75 -23.54
C ASP A 322 -3.76 5.18 -22.99
N GLU A 323 -4.60 5.53 -22.01
CA GLU A 323 -4.53 6.82 -21.32
C GLU A 323 -3.16 7.04 -20.66
N ILE A 324 -2.63 6.03 -19.94
CA ILE A 324 -1.30 6.14 -19.32
C ILE A 324 -0.21 6.35 -20.39
N ARG A 325 -0.28 5.66 -21.53
CA ARG A 325 0.69 5.84 -22.62
C ARG A 325 0.61 7.25 -23.19
N GLU A 326 -0.59 7.78 -23.41
CA GLU A 326 -0.80 9.15 -23.87
C GLU A 326 -0.21 10.15 -22.88
N GLN A 327 -0.49 10.00 -21.58
CA GLN A 327 0.10 10.84 -20.53
C GLN A 327 1.63 10.79 -20.52
N ILE A 328 2.24 9.60 -20.70
CA ILE A 328 3.70 9.45 -20.79
C ILE A 328 4.27 10.24 -21.98
N GLN A 329 3.59 10.21 -23.13
CA GLN A 329 4.04 10.94 -24.33
C GLN A 329 3.82 12.45 -24.20
N GLU A 330 2.68 12.89 -23.66
CA GLU A 330 2.35 14.31 -23.47
C GLU A 330 3.28 14.99 -22.46
N LEU A 331 3.70 14.25 -21.42
CA LEU A 331 4.65 14.72 -20.42
C LEU A 331 6.11 14.54 -20.84
N GLU A 332 6.38 14.05 -22.06
CA GLU A 332 7.72 13.79 -22.60
C GLU A 332 8.58 12.90 -21.67
N LEU A 333 7.95 11.92 -21.00
CA LEU A 333 8.63 11.03 -20.05
C LEU A 333 9.37 9.87 -20.74
N ASP A 334 9.30 9.78 -22.07
CA ASP A 334 9.88 8.73 -22.90
C ASP A 334 11.33 9.01 -23.34
N ASP A 335 12.06 9.85 -22.61
CA ASP A 335 13.47 10.19 -22.86
C ASP A 335 14.44 9.01 -22.59
N ASN A 336 14.14 8.16 -21.61
CA ASN A 336 14.96 6.99 -21.30
C ASN A 336 14.62 5.81 -22.24
N ILE A 337 15.64 5.05 -22.67
CA ILE A 337 15.47 3.82 -23.45
C ILE A 337 14.54 2.81 -22.77
N GLU A 338 14.59 2.70 -21.44
CA GLU A 338 13.72 1.78 -20.69
C GLU A 338 12.23 2.10 -20.89
N VAL A 339 11.86 3.38 -20.84
CA VAL A 339 10.47 3.82 -21.05
C VAL A 339 10.04 3.56 -22.50
N LYS A 340 10.91 3.85 -23.48
CA LYS A 340 10.65 3.55 -24.90
C LYS A 340 10.39 2.05 -25.13
N LEU A 341 11.21 1.18 -24.53
CA LEU A 341 11.03 -0.28 -24.59
C LEU A 341 9.72 -0.70 -23.91
N ASN A 342 9.42 -0.15 -22.73
CA ASN A 342 8.17 -0.44 -22.01
C ASN A 342 6.93 -0.03 -22.80
N LEU A 343 6.95 1.10 -23.53
CA LEU A 343 5.86 1.49 -24.43
C LEU A 343 5.63 0.48 -25.56
N ILE A 344 6.71 0.02 -26.20
CA ILE A 344 6.64 -1.03 -27.24
C ILE A 344 6.11 -2.35 -26.65
N LYS A 345 6.64 -2.79 -25.50
CA LYS A 345 6.23 -4.02 -24.82
C LYS A 345 4.76 -3.97 -24.40
N SER A 346 4.34 -2.86 -23.81
CA SER A 346 2.97 -2.62 -23.39
C SER A 346 2.01 -2.76 -24.58
N ALA A 347 2.30 -2.08 -25.70
CA ALA A 347 1.46 -2.15 -26.89
C ALA A 347 1.48 -3.54 -27.53
N GLY A 348 2.67 -4.07 -27.80
CA GLY A 348 2.85 -5.31 -28.57
C GLY A 348 2.48 -6.58 -27.81
N PHE A 349 2.99 -6.76 -26.60
CA PHE A 349 2.77 -7.99 -25.84
C PHE A 349 1.48 -7.97 -25.04
N HIS A 350 1.19 -6.86 -24.34
CA HIS A 350 0.08 -6.85 -23.37
C HIS A 350 -1.25 -6.47 -24.01
N SER A 351 -1.30 -5.34 -24.74
CA SER A 351 -2.50 -4.91 -25.47
C SER A 351 -2.70 -5.64 -26.80
N LYS A 352 -1.68 -6.36 -27.29
CA LYS A 352 -1.70 -7.08 -28.57
C LYS A 352 -2.00 -6.15 -29.76
N ASP A 353 -1.58 -4.89 -29.63
CA ASP A 353 -1.69 -3.87 -30.66
C ASP A 353 -0.32 -3.71 -31.35
N LEU A 354 -0.11 -4.56 -32.36
CA LEU A 354 1.08 -4.52 -33.19
C LEU A 354 1.23 -3.16 -33.92
N ALA A 355 0.13 -2.52 -34.31
CA ALA A 355 0.18 -1.26 -35.05
C ALA A 355 0.75 -0.14 -34.17
N THR A 356 0.29 -0.04 -32.92
CA THR A 356 0.83 0.91 -31.95
C THR A 356 2.27 0.60 -31.57
N ALA A 357 2.63 -0.68 -31.41
CA ALA A 357 4.02 -1.07 -31.17
C ALA A 357 4.96 -0.64 -32.33
N ILE A 358 4.52 -0.83 -33.59
CA ILE A 358 5.25 -0.36 -34.78
C ILE A 358 5.38 1.17 -34.78
N LYS A 359 4.31 1.90 -34.46
CA LYS A 359 4.33 3.36 -34.36
C LYS A 359 5.40 3.84 -33.37
N TYR A 360 5.46 3.24 -32.18
CA TYR A 360 6.49 3.57 -31.19
C TYR A 360 7.90 3.21 -31.67
N PHE A 361 8.09 2.01 -32.22
CA PHE A 361 9.38 1.62 -32.77
C PHE A 361 9.86 2.59 -33.86
N GLN A 362 8.97 2.98 -34.79
CA GLN A 362 9.29 3.95 -35.86
C GLN A 362 9.63 5.33 -35.31
N LEU A 363 8.90 5.80 -34.30
CA LEU A 363 9.17 7.06 -33.63
C LEU A 363 10.55 7.04 -32.96
N TYR A 364 10.90 5.96 -32.26
CA TYR A 364 12.10 5.90 -31.44
C TYR A 364 13.37 5.54 -32.21
N GLN A 365 13.29 4.68 -33.23
CA GLN A 365 14.47 4.32 -34.01
C GLN A 365 15.13 5.53 -34.69
N THR A 366 14.34 6.57 -35.03
CA THR A 366 14.86 7.80 -35.66
C THR A 366 15.58 8.72 -34.67
N LYS A 367 15.32 8.55 -33.37
CA LYS A 367 15.90 9.37 -32.29
C LYS A 367 17.18 8.75 -31.70
N ILE A 368 17.48 7.50 -32.02
CA ILE A 368 18.63 6.75 -31.47
C ILE A 368 19.64 6.47 -32.59
N PRO A 369 20.94 6.81 -32.43
CA PRO A 369 21.93 6.57 -33.46
C PRO A 369 22.05 5.09 -33.86
N ASP A 370 22.28 4.88 -35.16
CA ASP A 370 22.47 3.55 -35.74
C ASP A 370 23.67 2.82 -35.13
N GLY A 371 23.50 1.52 -34.88
CA GLY A 371 24.57 0.64 -34.37
C GLY A 371 24.86 0.78 -32.87
N THR A 372 24.06 1.54 -32.13
CA THR A 372 24.15 1.63 -30.67
C THR A 372 23.45 0.44 -29.99
N LEU A 373 23.86 0.13 -28.75
CA LEU A 373 23.19 -0.89 -27.92
C LEU A 373 21.70 -0.60 -27.77
N GLN A 374 21.34 0.67 -27.50
CA GLN A 374 19.96 1.10 -27.36
C GLN A 374 19.12 0.85 -28.62
N GLN A 375 19.70 1.07 -29.82
CA GLN A 375 19.01 0.75 -31.06
C GLN A 375 18.83 -0.77 -31.21
N ASN A 376 19.83 -1.56 -30.85
CA ASN A 376 19.74 -3.01 -30.88
C ASN A 376 18.66 -3.52 -29.92
N ASP A 377 18.49 -2.90 -28.74
CA ASP A 377 17.45 -3.29 -27.78
C ASP A 377 16.04 -2.97 -28.30
N LEU A 378 15.86 -1.82 -28.99
CA LEU A 378 14.61 -1.51 -29.70
C LEU A 378 14.29 -2.56 -30.77
N LYS A 379 15.28 -2.88 -31.62
CA LYS A 379 15.16 -3.86 -32.71
C LYS A 379 14.87 -5.26 -32.16
N SER A 380 15.59 -5.66 -31.11
CA SER A 380 15.42 -6.92 -30.39
C SER A 380 14.00 -7.05 -29.84
N THR A 381 13.51 -6.03 -29.12
CA THR A 381 12.16 -6.01 -28.56
C THR A 381 11.10 -6.09 -29.66
N MET A 382 11.23 -5.30 -30.72
CA MET A 382 10.28 -5.30 -31.82
C MET A 382 10.27 -6.63 -32.58
N SER A 383 11.43 -7.25 -32.80
CA SER A 383 11.56 -8.59 -33.37
C SER A 383 10.78 -9.62 -32.54
N LEU A 384 10.93 -9.61 -31.21
CA LEU A 384 10.16 -10.50 -30.32
C LEU A 384 8.66 -10.21 -30.33
N VAL A 385 8.25 -8.94 -30.46
CA VAL A 385 6.83 -8.56 -30.62
C VAL A 385 6.26 -9.16 -31.92
N PHE A 386 6.99 -9.12 -33.04
CA PHE A 386 6.54 -9.75 -34.28
C PHE A 386 6.42 -11.27 -34.14
N VAL A 387 7.38 -11.92 -33.47
CA VAL A 387 7.28 -13.37 -33.19
C VAL A 387 6.06 -13.68 -32.32
N TYR A 388 5.84 -12.89 -31.26
CA TYR A 388 4.69 -13.04 -30.38
C TYR A 388 3.38 -12.86 -31.15
N ASP A 389 3.24 -11.80 -31.94
CA ASP A 389 2.01 -11.52 -32.70
C ASP A 389 1.74 -12.60 -33.75
N GLY A 390 2.79 -13.04 -34.45
CA GLY A 390 2.72 -14.14 -35.41
C GLY A 390 2.20 -15.43 -34.78
N ILE A 391 2.77 -15.83 -33.63
CA ILE A 391 2.27 -17.01 -32.90
C ILE A 391 0.86 -16.75 -32.37
N TYR A 392 0.57 -15.57 -31.81
CA TYR A 392 -0.74 -15.23 -31.24
C TYR A 392 -1.87 -15.32 -32.27
N LYS A 393 -1.66 -14.79 -33.48
CA LYS A 393 -2.62 -14.80 -34.59
C LYS A 393 -2.53 -16.04 -35.50
N ASP A 394 -1.56 -16.93 -35.26
CA ASP A 394 -1.23 -18.07 -36.12
C ASP A 394 -0.85 -17.64 -37.55
N GLU A 395 -0.07 -16.57 -37.68
CA GLU A 395 0.43 -15.99 -38.93
C GLU A 395 1.96 -16.08 -39.05
N SER A 396 2.47 -17.03 -39.85
CA SER A 396 3.91 -17.27 -40.00
C SER A 396 4.69 -16.17 -40.73
N LYS A 397 3.99 -15.30 -41.48
CA LYS A 397 4.61 -14.21 -42.26
C LYS A 397 5.35 -13.19 -41.39
N MET A 398 5.01 -13.11 -40.10
CA MET A 398 5.68 -12.22 -39.17
C MET A 398 7.13 -12.65 -38.88
N ASN A 399 7.49 -13.91 -39.15
CA ASN A 399 8.84 -14.43 -38.91
C ASN A 399 9.89 -13.75 -39.79
N ASP A 400 9.58 -13.47 -41.05
CA ASP A 400 10.53 -12.82 -41.97
C ASP A 400 10.86 -11.39 -41.49
N VAL A 401 9.84 -10.69 -40.97
CA VAL A 401 10.00 -9.34 -40.40
C VAL A 401 10.78 -9.41 -39.08
N ALA A 402 10.46 -10.37 -38.21
CA ALA A 402 11.18 -10.59 -36.96
C ALA A 402 12.65 -10.92 -37.19
N GLU A 403 12.97 -11.78 -38.17
CA GLU A 403 14.32 -12.18 -38.54
C GLU A 403 15.14 -10.99 -39.07
N ALA A 404 14.54 -10.14 -39.90
CA ALA A 404 15.17 -8.93 -40.43
C ALA A 404 15.52 -7.90 -39.34
N LEU A 405 14.81 -7.92 -38.21
CA LEU A 405 15.03 -7.02 -37.08
C LEU A 405 16.02 -7.57 -36.04
N VAL A 406 16.53 -8.79 -36.19
CA VAL A 406 17.52 -9.33 -35.24
C VAL A 406 18.82 -8.51 -35.32
N PRO A 407 19.26 -7.87 -34.23
CA PRO A 407 20.54 -7.16 -34.20
C PRO A 407 21.69 -8.10 -34.59
N GLN A 408 22.65 -7.66 -35.42
CA GLN A 408 23.74 -8.53 -35.90
C GLN A 408 25.10 -8.23 -35.26
N THR A 409 25.20 -7.16 -34.46
CA THR A 409 26.49 -6.64 -33.93
C THR A 409 26.36 -6.34 -32.44
N PRO A 410 27.33 -6.74 -31.58
CA PRO A 410 28.54 -7.51 -31.90
C PRO A 410 28.27 -8.97 -32.26
N LEU A 411 27.16 -9.53 -31.78
CA LEU A 411 26.61 -10.83 -32.17
C LEU A 411 25.08 -10.73 -32.22
N PRO A 412 24.40 -11.66 -32.94
CA PRO A 412 22.97 -11.87 -32.79
C PRO A 412 22.56 -12.02 -31.33
N TYR A 413 21.48 -11.38 -30.91
CA TYR A 413 21.02 -11.56 -29.53
C TYR A 413 20.38 -12.94 -29.37
N ALA A 414 20.80 -13.68 -28.34
CA ALA A 414 20.36 -15.05 -28.10
C ALA A 414 18.84 -15.14 -27.87
N ASN A 415 18.25 -14.15 -27.20
CA ASN A 415 16.82 -14.05 -26.93
C ASN A 415 15.98 -13.99 -28.22
N ASN A 416 16.41 -13.26 -29.25
CA ASN A 416 15.76 -13.18 -30.55
C ASN A 416 15.84 -14.51 -31.30
N ILE A 417 17.02 -15.14 -31.30
CA ILE A 417 17.21 -16.46 -31.91
C ILE A 417 16.30 -17.49 -31.23
N ALA A 418 16.28 -17.49 -29.90
CA ALA A 418 15.43 -18.35 -29.09
C ALA A 418 13.94 -18.13 -29.42
N GLY A 419 13.51 -16.88 -29.58
CA GLY A 419 12.16 -16.56 -30.03
C GLY A 419 11.84 -17.10 -31.43
N LEU A 420 12.73 -16.93 -32.40
CA LEU A 420 12.55 -17.49 -33.75
C LEU A 420 12.46 -19.02 -33.74
N MET A 421 13.27 -19.70 -32.92
CA MET A 421 13.18 -21.16 -32.73
C MET A 421 11.79 -21.58 -32.26
N LEU A 422 11.23 -20.88 -31.26
CA LEU A 422 9.87 -21.14 -30.77
C LEU A 422 8.82 -20.92 -31.88
N SER A 423 9.00 -19.91 -32.71
CA SER A 423 8.11 -19.66 -33.85
C SER A 423 8.18 -20.75 -34.91
N TYR A 424 9.39 -21.16 -35.33
CA TYR A 424 9.56 -22.25 -36.29
C TYR A 424 8.90 -23.54 -35.79
N ALA A 425 9.14 -23.90 -34.53
CA ALA A 425 8.49 -25.05 -33.90
C ALA A 425 6.96 -24.90 -33.87
N TRP A 426 6.43 -23.72 -33.50
CA TRP A 426 4.99 -23.46 -33.49
C TRP A 426 4.32 -23.68 -34.84
N PHE A 427 5.00 -23.33 -35.94
CA PHE A 427 4.51 -23.51 -37.29
C PHE A 427 4.88 -24.87 -37.92
N GLY A 428 5.40 -25.80 -37.13
CA GLY A 428 5.69 -27.18 -37.55
C GLY A 428 7.04 -27.38 -38.26
N ASP A 429 7.95 -26.41 -38.13
CA ASP A 429 9.32 -26.46 -38.66
C ASP A 429 10.34 -26.71 -37.54
N GLY A 430 10.19 -27.86 -36.87
CA GLY A 430 11.07 -28.29 -35.77
C GLY A 430 12.52 -28.52 -36.20
N GLU A 431 12.73 -29.00 -37.43
CA GLU A 431 14.07 -29.18 -38.00
C GLU A 431 14.82 -27.84 -38.08
N ARG A 432 14.18 -26.79 -38.60
CA ARG A 432 14.78 -25.44 -38.63
C ARG A 432 15.05 -24.90 -37.23
N ALA A 433 14.20 -25.20 -36.25
CA ALA A 433 14.45 -24.82 -34.85
C ALA A 433 15.73 -25.49 -34.30
N ILE A 434 15.93 -26.78 -34.56
CA ILE A 434 17.13 -27.54 -34.15
C ILE A 434 18.38 -27.03 -34.89
N GLU A 435 18.30 -26.79 -36.20
CA GLU A 435 19.42 -26.23 -36.96
C GLU A 435 19.82 -24.85 -36.44
N THR A 436 18.82 -24.02 -36.13
CA THR A 436 19.03 -22.68 -35.58
C THR A 436 19.70 -22.75 -34.21
N TYR A 437 19.26 -23.67 -33.35
CA TYR A 437 19.92 -23.94 -32.06
C TYR A 437 21.39 -24.32 -32.22
N ASN A 438 21.69 -25.28 -33.10
CA ASN A 438 23.07 -25.75 -33.30
C ASN A 438 23.98 -24.64 -33.82
N LYS A 439 23.48 -23.81 -34.76
CA LYS A 439 24.22 -22.63 -35.25
C LYS A 439 24.47 -21.62 -34.13
N ALA A 440 23.46 -21.33 -33.33
CA ALA A 440 23.54 -20.36 -32.25
C ALA A 440 24.42 -20.83 -31.09
N LEU A 441 24.32 -22.10 -30.70
CA LEU A 441 25.11 -22.66 -29.61
C LEU A 441 26.61 -22.50 -29.87
N ASN A 442 27.06 -22.71 -31.11
CA ASN A 442 28.46 -22.48 -31.49
C ASN A 442 28.91 -21.02 -31.28
N LEU A 443 28.01 -20.04 -31.35
CA LEU A 443 28.32 -18.63 -31.12
C LEU A 443 28.45 -18.28 -29.64
N PHE A 444 27.78 -19.02 -28.75
CA PHE A 444 27.74 -18.72 -27.30
C PHE A 444 28.48 -19.76 -26.45
N LEU A 445 29.16 -20.72 -27.06
CA LEU A 445 30.01 -21.71 -26.38
C LEU A 445 31.38 -21.13 -26.01
N GLU A 446 31.89 -20.15 -26.76
CA GLU A 446 33.20 -19.55 -26.53
C GLU A 446 33.09 -18.03 -26.25
N PRO A 447 33.53 -17.53 -25.07
CA PRO A 447 33.98 -18.30 -23.91
C PRO A 447 32.82 -19.01 -23.22
N MET A 448 33.13 -20.14 -22.57
CA MET A 448 32.15 -20.92 -21.82
C MET A 448 31.59 -20.14 -20.62
N SER A 449 32.43 -19.36 -19.94
CA SER A 449 32.02 -18.47 -18.86
C SER A 449 31.48 -17.13 -19.37
N GLY A 450 30.35 -16.66 -18.83
CA GLY A 450 29.75 -15.36 -19.14
C GLY A 450 28.66 -15.38 -20.22
N ASN A 451 28.30 -16.58 -20.70
CA ASN A 451 27.25 -16.81 -21.72
C ASN A 451 26.17 -17.81 -21.24
N GLU A 452 26.16 -18.15 -19.95
CA GLU A 452 25.26 -19.13 -19.34
C GLU A 452 23.79 -18.76 -19.56
N VAL A 453 23.45 -17.48 -19.43
CA VAL A 453 22.09 -16.95 -19.66
C VAL A 453 21.67 -17.12 -21.12
N ASN A 454 22.53 -16.75 -22.07
CA ASN A 454 22.27 -16.86 -23.51
C ASN A 454 22.03 -18.32 -23.92
N ARG A 455 22.89 -19.23 -23.45
CA ARG A 455 22.70 -20.68 -23.67
C ARG A 455 21.45 -21.20 -22.97
N GLY A 456 21.14 -20.69 -21.78
CA GLY A 456 19.92 -20.98 -21.05
C GLY A 456 18.65 -20.67 -21.86
N GLN A 457 18.58 -19.49 -22.50
CA GLN A 457 17.46 -19.09 -23.37
C GLN A 457 17.30 -20.04 -24.56
N LEU A 458 18.41 -20.33 -25.26
CA LEU A 458 18.41 -21.24 -26.41
C LEU A 458 17.97 -22.65 -26.02
N THR A 459 18.52 -23.19 -24.92
CA THR A 459 18.19 -24.52 -24.39
C THR A 459 16.75 -24.59 -23.91
N GLN A 460 16.24 -23.54 -23.24
CA GLN A 460 14.82 -23.45 -22.86
C GLN A 460 13.91 -23.47 -24.07
N SER A 461 14.23 -22.71 -25.11
CA SER A 461 13.42 -22.67 -26.34
C SER A 461 13.44 -24.00 -27.09
N LEU A 462 14.59 -24.66 -27.16
CA LEU A 462 14.69 -26.00 -27.74
C LEU A 462 13.84 -27.00 -26.96
N ILE A 463 13.91 -26.99 -25.62
CA ILE A 463 13.09 -27.87 -24.78
C ILE A 463 11.60 -27.63 -25.01
N ILE A 464 11.15 -26.37 -25.06
CA ILE A 464 9.74 -26.06 -25.33
C ILE A 464 9.34 -26.54 -26.73
N ALA A 465 10.19 -26.35 -27.74
CA ALA A 465 9.96 -26.85 -29.11
C ALA A 465 9.82 -28.37 -29.14
N THR A 466 10.72 -29.10 -28.48
CA THR A 466 10.67 -30.57 -28.38
C THR A 466 9.44 -31.05 -27.60
N LEU A 467 9.06 -30.35 -26.54
CA LEU A 467 7.85 -30.67 -25.77
C LEU A 467 6.57 -30.41 -26.57
N LEU A 468 6.55 -29.40 -27.45
CA LEU A 468 5.44 -29.15 -28.37
C LEU A 468 5.23 -30.36 -29.31
N GLU A 469 6.30 -31.03 -29.71
CA GLU A 469 6.28 -32.29 -30.49
C GLU A 469 6.03 -33.55 -29.64
N LYS A 470 5.80 -33.37 -28.32
CA LYS A 470 5.56 -34.41 -27.32
C LYS A 470 6.74 -35.37 -27.09
N ASP A 471 7.95 -35.02 -27.52
CA ASP A 471 9.16 -35.81 -27.25
C ASP A 471 9.79 -35.48 -25.88
N VAL A 472 9.14 -35.97 -24.83
CA VAL A 472 9.58 -35.75 -23.44
C VAL A 472 10.96 -36.38 -23.18
N GLY A 473 11.29 -37.48 -23.88
CA GLY A 473 12.56 -38.18 -23.73
C GLY A 473 13.73 -37.32 -24.21
N LEU A 474 13.63 -36.79 -25.42
CA LEU A 474 14.62 -35.88 -25.98
C LEU A 474 14.73 -34.60 -25.14
N ALA A 475 13.60 -34.01 -24.73
CA ALA A 475 13.61 -32.81 -23.89
C ALA A 475 14.36 -33.02 -22.56
N ARG A 476 14.13 -34.16 -21.88
CA ARG A 476 14.85 -34.51 -20.64
C ARG A 476 16.34 -34.71 -20.88
N MET A 477 16.71 -35.44 -21.94
CA MET A 477 18.10 -35.64 -22.30
C MET A 477 18.82 -34.31 -22.57
N ILE A 478 18.16 -33.35 -23.25
CA ILE A 478 18.70 -32.01 -23.49
C ILE A 478 18.96 -31.30 -22.15
N LYS A 479 17.98 -31.30 -21.24
CA LYS A 479 18.14 -30.70 -19.90
C LYS A 479 19.31 -31.32 -19.14
N GLU A 480 19.33 -32.65 -19.01
CA GLU A 480 20.33 -33.40 -18.25
C GLU A 480 21.74 -33.11 -18.78
N ARG A 481 21.96 -33.18 -20.10
CA ARG A 481 23.27 -32.88 -20.70
C ARG A 481 23.71 -31.44 -20.48
N ASN A 482 22.79 -30.48 -20.52
CA ASN A 482 23.13 -29.08 -20.33
C ASN A 482 23.53 -28.79 -18.87
N THR A 483 22.85 -29.42 -17.90
CA THR A 483 23.15 -29.34 -16.47
C THR A 483 24.47 -30.05 -16.13
N GLU A 484 24.68 -31.29 -16.61
CA GLU A 484 25.91 -32.05 -16.38
C GLU A 484 27.15 -31.32 -16.90
N ASN A 485 27.05 -30.71 -18.09
CA ASN A 485 28.13 -29.95 -18.71
C ASN A 485 28.23 -28.50 -18.20
N LYS A 486 27.40 -28.08 -17.23
CA LYS A 486 27.37 -26.71 -16.67
C LYS A 486 27.27 -25.62 -17.74
N THR A 487 26.48 -25.88 -18.77
CA THR A 487 26.29 -24.95 -19.90
C THR A 487 25.23 -23.89 -19.59
N ILE A 488 24.35 -24.15 -18.61
CA ILE A 488 23.30 -23.24 -18.13
C ILE A 488 23.55 -22.92 -16.65
N ASP A 489 22.99 -21.82 -16.17
CA ASP A 489 23.04 -21.45 -14.75
C ASP A 489 21.89 -22.07 -13.93
N GLU A 490 21.95 -21.89 -12.61
CA GLU A 490 20.93 -22.37 -11.67
C GLU A 490 19.55 -21.76 -11.93
N THR A 491 19.51 -20.49 -12.39
CA THR A 491 18.25 -19.81 -12.72
C THR A 491 17.51 -20.54 -13.85
N TYR A 492 18.23 -20.89 -14.92
CA TYR A 492 17.65 -21.65 -16.02
C TYR A 492 17.35 -23.08 -15.63
N GLU A 493 18.14 -23.72 -14.77
CA GLU A 493 17.81 -25.07 -14.27
C GLU A 493 16.45 -25.09 -13.53
N ILE A 494 16.19 -24.07 -12.70
CA ILE A 494 14.91 -23.89 -12.02
C ILE A 494 13.79 -23.63 -13.04
N LYS A 495 13.99 -22.72 -14.00
CA LYS A 495 13.00 -22.43 -15.06
C LYS A 495 12.64 -23.67 -15.86
N LEU A 496 13.62 -24.44 -16.29
CA LEU A 496 13.40 -25.70 -17.04
C LEU A 496 12.60 -26.70 -16.21
N SER A 497 12.93 -26.84 -14.92
CA SER A 497 12.17 -27.72 -14.00
C SER A 497 10.71 -27.30 -13.87
N SER A 498 10.44 -26.00 -13.82
CA SER A 498 9.08 -25.45 -13.83
C SER A 498 8.34 -25.78 -15.14
N ILE A 499 8.99 -25.63 -16.29
CA ILE A 499 8.41 -25.96 -17.61
C ILE A 499 8.03 -27.45 -17.70
N PHE A 500 8.89 -28.36 -17.23
CA PHE A 500 8.56 -29.79 -17.21
C PHE A 500 7.35 -30.11 -16.31
N LYS A 501 7.24 -29.43 -15.17
CA LYS A 501 6.09 -29.58 -14.27
C LYS A 501 4.81 -29.09 -14.94
N GLU A 502 4.81 -27.87 -15.47
CA GLU A 502 3.66 -27.28 -16.15
C GLU A 502 3.25 -28.09 -17.39
N TYR A 503 4.22 -28.60 -18.16
CA TYR A 503 3.96 -29.53 -19.26
C TYR A 503 3.26 -30.80 -18.78
N GLY A 504 3.72 -31.40 -17.66
CA GLY A 504 3.07 -32.56 -17.05
C GLY A 504 1.60 -32.28 -16.71
N ASP A 505 1.34 -31.15 -16.07
CA ASP A 505 -0.02 -30.70 -15.74
C ASP A 505 -0.87 -30.50 -17.00
N ILE A 506 -0.28 -29.94 -18.08
CA ILE A 506 -0.95 -29.77 -19.38
C ILE A 506 -1.33 -31.13 -19.97
N VAL A 507 -0.41 -32.09 -20.02
CA VAL A 507 -0.67 -33.43 -20.58
C VAL A 507 -1.79 -34.12 -19.82
N GLU A 508 -1.77 -34.06 -18.48
CA GLU A 508 -2.78 -34.68 -17.63
C GLU A 508 -4.17 -34.04 -17.83
N GLN A 509 -4.23 -32.71 -17.93
CA GLN A 509 -5.48 -31.97 -18.13
C GLN A 509 -6.04 -32.11 -19.55
N CYS A 510 -5.17 -32.23 -20.57
CA CYS A 510 -5.60 -32.26 -21.98
C CYS A 510 -5.93 -33.67 -22.47
N LYS A 511 -5.34 -34.72 -21.87
CA LYS A 511 -5.47 -36.12 -22.33
C LYS A 511 -5.21 -36.20 -23.85
N ASP A 512 -6.21 -36.59 -24.64
CA ASP A 512 -6.13 -36.74 -26.10
C ASP A 512 -6.61 -35.50 -26.89
N ASN A 513 -6.96 -34.38 -26.23
CA ASN A 513 -7.40 -33.16 -26.90
C ASN A 513 -6.20 -32.35 -27.40
N GLU A 514 -5.83 -32.58 -28.66
CA GLU A 514 -4.70 -31.91 -29.33
C GLU A 514 -4.86 -30.39 -29.40
N THR A 515 -6.06 -29.89 -29.68
CA THR A 515 -6.33 -28.45 -29.77
C THR A 515 -6.09 -27.76 -28.44
N LEU A 516 -6.62 -28.33 -27.36
CA LEU A 516 -6.44 -27.80 -26.00
C LEU A 516 -4.97 -27.89 -25.55
N PHE A 517 -4.27 -28.97 -25.91
CA PHE A 517 -2.84 -29.10 -25.69
C PHE A 517 -2.07 -27.97 -26.38
N ARG A 518 -2.34 -27.74 -27.67
CA ARG A 518 -1.70 -26.66 -28.44
C ARG A 518 -1.98 -25.28 -27.84
N GLU A 519 -3.23 -25.00 -27.44
CA GLU A 519 -3.59 -23.73 -26.81
C GLU A 519 -2.85 -23.49 -25.48
N LYS A 520 -2.67 -24.53 -24.66
CA LYS A 520 -1.91 -24.39 -23.41
C LYS A 520 -0.41 -24.26 -23.65
N MET A 521 0.15 -24.99 -24.62
CA MET A 521 1.54 -24.79 -25.04
C MET A 521 1.79 -23.40 -25.62
N LYS A 522 0.83 -22.86 -26.38
CA LYS A 522 0.86 -21.47 -26.89
C LYS A 522 1.03 -20.48 -25.74
N LYS A 523 0.36 -20.68 -24.60
CA LYS A 523 0.52 -19.81 -23.40
C LYS A 523 1.94 -19.87 -22.84
N ILE A 524 2.57 -21.05 -22.77
CA ILE A 524 3.98 -21.20 -22.33
C ILE A 524 4.91 -20.44 -23.29
N ILE A 525 4.73 -20.63 -24.60
CA ILE A 525 5.54 -19.99 -25.64
C ILE A 525 5.43 -18.46 -25.55
N LEU A 526 4.21 -17.93 -25.57
CA LEU A 526 3.95 -16.49 -25.50
C LEU A 526 4.50 -15.88 -24.19
N ARG A 527 4.37 -16.57 -23.05
CA ARG A 527 4.98 -16.13 -21.78
C ARG A 527 6.50 -16.07 -21.87
N THR A 528 7.11 -17.10 -22.45
CA THR A 528 8.56 -17.18 -22.64
C THR A 528 9.09 -16.05 -23.51
N LEU A 529 8.39 -15.71 -24.60
CA LEU A 529 8.77 -14.59 -25.48
C LEU A 529 8.77 -13.24 -24.76
N MET A 530 7.82 -13.01 -23.86
CA MET A 530 7.77 -11.78 -23.06
C MET A 530 8.94 -11.69 -22.07
N GLU A 531 9.33 -12.81 -21.44
CA GLU A 531 10.50 -12.88 -20.55
C GLU A 531 11.83 -12.64 -21.28
N TYR A 532 11.87 -12.88 -22.58
CA TYR A 532 13.05 -12.69 -23.42
C TYR A 532 13.27 -11.23 -23.84
N ALA A 533 12.23 -10.39 -23.76
CA ALA A 533 12.35 -9.00 -24.20
C ALA A 533 13.23 -8.18 -23.23
N PRO A 534 14.33 -7.56 -23.73
CA PRO A 534 15.35 -6.90 -22.91
C PRO A 534 14.81 -5.72 -22.11
#